data_AF-A0A1A9HLK6-F1
#
_entry.id   AF-A0A1A9HLK6-F1
#
_cell.length_a   1.000
_cell.length_b   1.000
_cell.length_c   1.000
_cell.angle_alpha   90.00
_cell.angle_beta   90.00
_cell.angle_gamma   90.00
#
_symmetry.space_group_name_H-M   'P 1'
#
loop_
_entity.id
_entity.type
_entity.pdbx_description
1 polymer ?
#
loop_
_entity_poly.entity_id
_entity_poly.type
_entity_poly.pdbx_seq_one_letter_code
_entity_poly.pdbx_strand_id
1 'polypeptide(L)'
;MAAEESHLAYVLKHGLPRGFPMNLQHDLTRPVGWSATLGHFIDGAMVRVVGLMAEAEEDKDWAELKELGRRYWDCHHSEGTEGLRAELSQRVVPEVLDEQSTIFLRVETLVAVRDGLASRLYPELFDLDSSYVDKDGLVDYAHLLTRVKMLSPGVFMDQEHGLLLFAHRFFRRSQSHVNKLNDYFLDSFSRAAKDELVRARLRLDPDRVGHPAELHGLLEFEYWHGPRYSDDIASIPSGVATHKADEETRKLEGVDKTQVWWKPLESRSGEGGVATFRTLELEELRDLPSSGLPEDRYACRYAHAEYSLREQLVTHFDGAIRAYPTEKYLERIELNIDRAGKHSEYTKLFRFDGALSVGQWKRLLSDYFRGNPLVPEYLGAPTDGLEKERTASALFESAALAEPLEQEERLSVFVQLQPGAASKKLSFVLKEAATPDRSGTFSFMETGGASVDKLLRQRADLSMVASMLAVDGRLELVPLVFGMAEGFPDAMHSLVADLADALAHDILKLELRDVALTLIWPHGNLLTSLSIRGTPRPLLKLLQKLFVVVNASEPASKWIEALATAVRELAPQSKEDHDLHGILDGRLSFERGDVDAELVFPKSLTEKLKGNGLFGI
;
A
#
# COMPACT_ATOMS: atom_id res chain seq x y z
N MET A 1 -7.66 -5.81 11.85
CA MET A 1 -9.14 -5.79 11.78
C MET A 1 -9.77 -4.39 11.91
N ALA A 2 -9.48 -3.55 12.93
CA ALA A 2 -10.14 -2.23 13.06
C ALA A 2 -9.99 -1.30 11.83
N ALA A 3 -8.81 -1.32 11.19
CA ALA A 3 -8.57 -0.61 9.94
C ALA A 3 -9.46 -1.11 8.78
N GLU A 4 -9.72 -2.42 8.72
CA GLU A 4 -10.58 -3.03 7.70
C GLU A 4 -12.06 -2.66 7.93
N GLU A 5 -12.53 -2.68 9.19
CA GLU A 5 -13.88 -2.22 9.54
C GLU A 5 -14.11 -0.76 9.15
N SER A 6 -13.14 0.10 9.47
CA SER A 6 -13.18 1.52 9.15
C SER A 6 -13.17 1.75 7.63
N HIS A 7 -12.34 0.98 6.91
CA HIS A 7 -12.28 1.04 5.45
C HIS A 7 -13.58 0.55 4.79
N LEU A 8 -14.15 -0.55 5.26
CA LEU A 8 -15.42 -1.05 4.72
C LEU A 8 -16.56 -0.06 4.94
N ALA A 9 -16.60 0.60 6.11
CA ALA A 9 -17.54 1.68 6.36
C ALA A 9 -17.33 2.87 5.41
N TYR A 10 -16.07 3.25 5.16
CA TYR A 10 -15.68 4.30 4.22
C TYR A 10 -16.15 3.99 2.80
N VAL A 11 -15.81 2.82 2.24
CA VAL A 11 -16.18 2.49 0.85
C VAL A 11 -17.69 2.35 0.68
N LEU A 12 -18.40 1.85 1.69
CA LEU A 12 -19.87 1.79 1.67
C LEU A 12 -20.52 3.16 1.65
N LYS A 13 -20.01 4.09 2.47
CA LYS A 13 -20.50 5.46 2.53
C LYS A 13 -20.37 6.18 1.18
N HIS A 14 -19.30 5.90 0.43
CA HIS A 14 -18.96 6.59 -0.83
C HIS A 14 -19.32 5.82 -2.10
N GLY A 15 -19.92 4.63 -1.99
CA GLY A 15 -20.24 3.79 -3.15
C GLY A 15 -18.98 3.39 -3.94
N LEU A 16 -17.88 3.14 -3.23
CA LEU A 16 -16.63 2.63 -3.78
C LEU A 16 -16.58 1.10 -3.65
N PRO A 17 -15.91 0.38 -4.58
CA PRO A 17 -15.62 -1.03 -4.39
C PRO A 17 -14.69 -1.25 -3.20
N ARG A 18 -14.73 -2.45 -2.61
CA ARG A 18 -13.82 -2.85 -1.53
C ARG A 18 -12.37 -2.81 -2.03
N GLY A 19 -11.50 -2.16 -1.28
CA GLY A 19 -10.06 -2.14 -1.54
C GLY A 19 -9.49 -0.74 -1.76
N PHE A 20 -8.27 -0.69 -2.28
CA PHE A 20 -7.47 0.52 -2.46
C PHE A 20 -6.74 0.50 -3.80
N PRO A 21 -6.46 1.68 -4.39
CA PRO A 21 -5.56 1.75 -5.54
C PRO A 21 -4.18 1.19 -5.18
N MET A 22 -3.67 0.29 -6.02
CA MET A 22 -2.27 -0.10 -6.03
C MET A 22 -1.55 0.82 -7.00
N ASN A 23 -0.43 1.38 -6.58
CA ASN A 23 0.40 2.23 -7.42
C ASN A 23 1.79 1.61 -7.57
N LEU A 24 2.47 1.96 -8.66
CA LEU A 24 3.86 1.59 -8.83
C LEU A 24 4.73 2.43 -7.90
N GLN A 25 5.44 1.77 -7.00
CA GLN A 25 6.15 2.43 -5.90
C GLN A 25 5.17 3.31 -5.08
N HIS A 26 5.68 4.37 -4.47
CA HIS A 26 4.88 5.37 -3.76
C HIS A 26 4.40 6.51 -4.68
N ASP A 27 4.20 6.25 -5.98
CA ASP A 27 3.76 7.26 -6.95
C ASP A 27 2.26 7.16 -7.28
N LEU A 28 1.46 8.00 -6.63
CA LEU A 28 0.00 8.07 -6.80
C LEU A 28 -0.46 8.43 -8.22
N THR A 29 0.45 8.92 -9.09
CA THR A 29 0.12 9.18 -10.50
C THR A 29 0.29 7.96 -11.39
N ARG A 30 0.81 6.85 -10.86
CA ARG A 30 1.07 5.60 -11.58
C ARG A 30 0.30 4.44 -10.94
N PRO A 31 -1.05 4.43 -11.04
CA PRO A 31 -1.81 3.25 -10.61
C PRO A 31 -1.35 2.02 -11.41
N VAL A 32 -1.52 0.83 -10.87
CA VAL A 32 -1.20 -0.46 -11.54
C VAL A 32 -2.25 -1.53 -11.31
N GLY A 33 -3.05 -1.36 -10.26
CA GLY A 33 -4.05 -2.33 -9.89
C GLY A 33 -4.93 -1.89 -8.75
N TRP A 34 -5.68 -2.83 -8.21
CA TRP A 34 -6.55 -2.64 -7.07
C TRP A 34 -6.36 -3.77 -6.07
N SER A 35 -6.14 -3.43 -4.79
CA SER A 35 -5.94 -4.41 -3.73
C SER A 35 -7.12 -4.41 -2.78
N ALA A 36 -7.72 -5.57 -2.57
CA ALA A 36 -8.77 -5.78 -1.58
C ALA A 36 -8.31 -6.77 -0.52
N THR A 37 -8.31 -6.37 0.76
CA THR A 37 -8.25 -7.35 1.86
C THR A 37 -9.42 -8.30 1.72
N LEU A 38 -9.22 -9.61 1.88
CA LEU A 38 -10.28 -10.61 1.95
C LEU A 38 -10.66 -10.93 3.39
N GLY A 39 -9.68 -10.99 4.28
CA GLY A 39 -9.88 -11.24 5.71
C GLY A 39 -8.57 -11.59 6.42
N HIS A 40 -8.70 -12.08 7.65
CA HIS A 40 -7.57 -12.50 8.48
C HIS A 40 -7.56 -14.02 8.62
N PHE A 41 -6.47 -14.66 8.20
CA PHE A 41 -6.21 -16.08 8.40
C PHE A 41 -5.37 -16.26 9.68
N ILE A 42 -5.78 -17.18 10.53
CA ILE A 42 -5.22 -17.41 11.87
C ILE A 42 -4.93 -18.91 12.00
N ASP A 43 -3.71 -19.26 12.36
CA ASP A 43 -3.33 -20.63 12.71
C ASP A 43 -2.50 -20.68 14.00
N GLY A 44 -1.92 -21.85 14.28
CA GLY A 44 -1.06 -22.07 15.44
C GLY A 44 0.23 -21.27 15.45
N ALA A 45 0.70 -20.80 14.30
CA ALA A 45 1.97 -20.11 14.13
C ALA A 45 1.77 -18.59 14.14
N MET A 46 0.87 -18.06 13.30
CA MET A 46 0.74 -16.63 13.07
C MET A 46 -0.66 -16.19 12.60
N VAL A 47 -0.84 -14.87 12.55
CA VAL A 47 -2.00 -14.21 11.93
C VAL A 47 -1.54 -13.55 10.64
N ARG A 48 -2.26 -13.79 9.55
CA ARG A 48 -1.97 -13.28 8.21
C ARG A 48 -3.17 -12.50 7.69
N VAL A 49 -2.89 -11.38 7.03
CA VAL A 49 -3.90 -10.67 6.23
C VAL A 49 -3.87 -11.29 4.85
N VAL A 50 -5.00 -11.85 4.42
CA VAL A 50 -5.16 -12.37 3.06
C VAL A 50 -5.87 -11.32 2.22
N GLY A 51 -5.39 -11.08 1.02
CA GLY A 51 -5.96 -10.12 0.09
C GLY A 51 -5.90 -10.62 -1.34
N LEU A 52 -6.67 -9.96 -2.20
CA LEU A 52 -6.65 -10.12 -3.65
C LEU A 52 -6.04 -8.86 -4.25
N MET A 53 -5.11 -9.05 -5.18
CA MET A 53 -4.52 -7.99 -5.99
C MET A 53 -4.93 -8.23 -7.43
N ALA A 54 -5.58 -7.24 -8.03
CA ALA A 54 -5.93 -7.25 -9.45
C ALA A 54 -5.03 -6.25 -10.15
N GLU A 55 -4.24 -6.71 -11.13
CA GLU A 55 -3.42 -5.85 -11.98
C GLU A 55 -4.17 -5.54 -13.28
N ALA A 56 -4.00 -4.33 -13.81
CA ALA A 56 -4.57 -3.96 -15.10
C ALA A 56 -3.71 -4.53 -16.24
N GLU A 57 -4.32 -5.29 -17.14
CA GLU A 57 -3.62 -5.92 -18.27
C GLU A 57 -3.98 -5.28 -19.62
N GLU A 58 -5.23 -4.88 -19.80
CA GLU A 58 -5.73 -4.29 -21.04
C GLU A 58 -6.00 -2.78 -20.93
N ASP A 59 -5.97 -2.04 -22.04
CA ASP A 59 -6.24 -0.59 -22.08
C ASP A 59 -7.57 -0.19 -21.43
N LYS A 60 -8.57 -1.08 -21.51
CA LYS A 60 -9.86 -0.92 -20.85
C LYS A 60 -9.73 -0.96 -19.33
N ASP A 61 -8.99 -1.93 -18.80
CA ASP A 61 -8.73 -2.06 -17.35
C ASP A 61 -8.00 -0.82 -16.85
N TRP A 62 -7.02 -0.33 -17.61
CA TRP A 62 -6.28 0.89 -17.32
C TRP A 62 -7.18 2.13 -17.23
N ALA A 63 -8.15 2.26 -18.13
CA ALA A 63 -9.12 3.35 -18.10
C ALA A 63 -10.06 3.26 -16.89
N GLU A 64 -10.59 2.07 -16.61
CA GLU A 64 -11.46 1.81 -15.46
C GLU A 64 -10.72 2.06 -14.13
N LEU A 65 -9.47 1.60 -14.04
CA LEU A 65 -8.61 1.79 -12.88
C LEU A 65 -8.29 3.27 -12.63
N LYS A 66 -7.98 4.05 -13.69
CA LYS A 66 -7.72 5.49 -13.55
C LYS A 66 -8.95 6.23 -13.01
N GLU A 67 -10.13 5.92 -13.51
CA GLU A 67 -11.37 6.55 -13.04
C GLU A 67 -11.72 6.13 -11.61
N LEU A 68 -11.57 4.84 -11.29
CA LEU A 68 -11.77 4.34 -9.94
C LEU A 68 -10.78 4.96 -8.94
N GLY A 69 -9.49 5.03 -9.30
CA GLY A 69 -8.45 5.66 -8.50
C GLY A 69 -8.73 7.14 -8.27
N ARG A 70 -9.14 7.88 -9.31
CA ARG A 70 -9.55 9.29 -9.18
C ARG A 70 -10.70 9.46 -8.19
N ARG A 71 -11.79 8.68 -8.36
CA ARG A 71 -12.94 8.70 -7.43
C ARG A 71 -12.53 8.39 -5.98
N TYR A 72 -11.64 7.41 -5.79
CA TYR A 72 -11.13 7.04 -4.48
C TYR A 72 -10.38 8.21 -3.83
N TRP A 73 -9.44 8.83 -4.55
CA TRP A 73 -8.62 9.93 -4.05
C TRP A 73 -9.42 11.21 -3.83
N ASP A 74 -10.42 11.50 -4.67
CA ASP A 74 -11.35 12.61 -4.48
C ASP A 74 -12.13 12.48 -3.16
N CYS A 75 -12.61 11.27 -2.85
CA CYS A 75 -13.26 10.97 -1.56
C CYS A 75 -12.25 11.14 -0.40
N HIS A 76 -11.04 10.61 -0.54
CA HIS A 76 -10.01 10.66 0.51
C HIS A 76 -9.58 12.11 0.83
N HIS A 77 -9.47 12.96 -0.19
CA HIS A 77 -9.11 14.37 -0.04
C HIS A 77 -10.26 15.23 0.48
N SER A 78 -11.51 14.79 0.37
CA SER A 78 -12.69 15.54 0.80
C SER A 78 -13.24 15.13 2.17
N GLU A 79 -13.20 13.85 2.51
CA GLU A 79 -13.89 13.37 3.70
C GLU A 79 -13.33 13.94 5.01
N GLY A 80 -14.22 14.56 5.79
CA GLY A 80 -13.90 15.08 7.12
C GLY A 80 -12.93 16.26 7.07
N THR A 81 -12.85 16.96 5.94
CA THR A 81 -11.96 18.13 5.76
C THR A 81 -12.72 19.45 5.78
N GLU A 82 -14.04 19.46 5.86
CA GLU A 82 -14.87 20.66 5.70
C GLU A 82 -14.49 21.78 6.67
N GLY A 83 -14.29 21.44 7.95
CA GLY A 83 -13.86 22.41 8.97
C GLY A 83 -12.46 22.96 8.70
N LEU A 84 -11.51 22.09 8.35
CA LEU A 84 -10.12 22.47 8.07
C LEU A 84 -9.99 23.27 6.76
N ARG A 85 -10.81 22.96 5.75
CA ARG A 85 -10.92 23.74 4.50
C ARG A 85 -11.43 25.14 4.82
N ALA A 86 -12.50 25.24 5.61
CA ALA A 86 -13.03 26.54 6.02
C ALA A 86 -12.01 27.37 6.81
N GLU A 87 -11.29 26.75 7.76
CA GLU A 87 -10.22 27.43 8.50
C GLU A 87 -9.06 27.85 7.59
N LEU A 88 -8.59 26.97 6.70
CA LEU A 88 -7.52 27.29 5.76
C LEU A 88 -7.94 28.43 4.82
N SER A 89 -9.17 28.39 4.32
CA SER A 89 -9.73 29.45 3.48
C SER A 89 -9.87 30.79 4.20
N GLN A 90 -10.11 30.81 5.51
CA GLN A 90 -10.15 32.05 6.30
C GLN A 90 -8.76 32.63 6.54
N ARG A 91 -7.73 31.78 6.68
CA ARG A 91 -6.33 32.20 6.92
C ARG A 91 -5.67 32.75 5.67
N VAL A 92 -6.05 32.26 4.51
CA VAL A 92 -5.60 32.80 3.23
C VAL A 92 -6.50 33.97 2.85
N VAL A 93 -5.90 35.13 2.55
CA VAL A 93 -6.65 36.35 2.23
C VAL A 93 -7.65 36.08 1.08
N PRO A 94 -8.94 36.44 1.20
CA PRO A 94 -9.98 36.12 0.22
C PRO A 94 -9.68 36.60 -1.22
N GLU A 95 -8.90 37.67 -1.36
CA GLU A 95 -8.47 38.21 -2.66
C GLU A 95 -7.50 37.26 -3.41
N VAL A 96 -6.89 36.33 -2.68
CA VAL A 96 -5.90 35.35 -3.19
C VAL A 96 -6.53 33.96 -3.37
N LEU A 97 -7.68 33.69 -2.75
CA LEU A 97 -8.42 32.44 -2.91
C LEU A 97 -9.56 32.59 -3.91
N ASP A 98 -9.43 31.86 -5.00
CA ASP A 98 -10.57 31.55 -5.87
C ASP A 98 -10.96 30.10 -5.60
N GLU A 99 -12.11 29.89 -4.96
CA GLU A 99 -12.61 28.56 -4.61
C GLU A 99 -12.86 27.69 -5.85
N GLN A 100 -13.07 28.28 -7.04
CA GLN A 100 -13.33 27.52 -8.26
C GLN A 100 -12.05 26.92 -8.87
N SER A 101 -10.90 27.57 -8.67
CA SER A 101 -9.61 27.12 -9.19
C SER A 101 -8.67 26.52 -8.13
N THR A 102 -9.06 26.57 -6.85
CA THR A 102 -8.27 26.01 -5.75
C THR A 102 -8.59 24.54 -5.54
N ILE A 103 -7.56 23.69 -5.62
CA ILE A 103 -7.67 22.27 -5.33
C ILE A 103 -7.25 22.03 -3.88
N PHE A 104 -8.05 21.25 -3.15
CA PHE A 104 -7.70 20.82 -1.80
C PHE A 104 -7.24 19.37 -1.83
N LEU A 105 -6.02 19.13 -1.34
CA LEU A 105 -5.43 17.79 -1.26
C LEU A 105 -5.11 17.45 0.19
N ARG A 106 -5.24 16.18 0.55
CA ARG A 106 -4.75 15.63 1.81
C ARG A 106 -3.53 14.76 1.52
N VAL A 107 -2.34 15.27 1.84
CA VAL A 107 -1.04 14.60 1.64
C VAL A 107 -0.30 14.55 2.99
N GLU A 108 0.69 15.42 3.23
CA GLU A 108 1.30 15.58 4.56
C GLU A 108 0.30 16.22 5.55
N THR A 109 -0.59 17.05 5.02
CA THR A 109 -1.71 17.65 5.71
C THR A 109 -2.78 18.05 4.69
N LEU A 110 -3.85 18.71 5.11
CA LEU A 110 -4.73 19.41 4.19
C LEU A 110 -4.00 20.64 3.60
N VAL A 111 -3.88 20.67 2.29
CA VAL A 111 -3.26 21.76 1.53
C VAL A 111 -4.24 22.36 0.53
N ALA A 112 -4.16 23.68 0.35
CA ALA A 112 -4.75 24.39 -0.77
C ALA A 112 -3.68 24.56 -1.85
N VAL A 113 -4.03 24.25 -3.10
CA VAL A 113 -3.13 24.26 -4.24
C VAL A 113 -3.73 25.11 -5.35
N ARG A 114 -2.97 26.11 -5.79
CA ARG A 114 -3.30 26.99 -6.93
C ARG A 114 -2.03 27.70 -7.38
N ASP A 115 -1.88 27.89 -8.69
CA ASP A 115 -0.74 28.60 -9.27
C ASP A 115 -0.45 29.94 -8.56
N GLY A 116 0.77 30.07 -8.03
CA GLY A 116 1.27 31.24 -7.31
C GLY A 116 0.58 31.56 -5.98
N LEU A 117 -0.15 30.61 -5.38
CA LEU A 117 -0.86 30.84 -4.11
C LEU A 117 0.08 31.28 -2.99
N ALA A 118 1.16 30.54 -2.75
CA ALA A 118 2.12 30.86 -1.71
C ALA A 118 2.95 32.09 -2.09
N SER A 119 3.35 32.24 -3.37
CA SER A 119 4.15 33.39 -3.79
C SER A 119 3.41 34.72 -3.67
N ARG A 120 2.09 34.73 -3.87
CA ARG A 120 1.26 35.93 -3.61
C ARG A 120 1.10 36.25 -2.12
N LEU A 121 1.12 35.25 -1.24
CA LEU A 121 0.98 35.43 0.21
C LEU A 121 2.30 35.82 0.88
N TYR A 122 3.42 35.37 0.31
CA TYR A 122 4.77 35.55 0.88
C TYR A 122 5.74 36.13 -0.17
N PRO A 123 5.44 37.26 -0.82
CA PRO A 123 6.28 37.80 -1.89
C PRO A 123 7.76 37.94 -1.49
N GLU A 124 8.04 38.24 -0.22
CA GLU A 124 9.40 38.32 0.33
C GLU A 124 10.19 37.00 0.28
N LEU A 125 9.53 35.85 0.13
CA LEU A 125 10.14 34.53 -0.01
C LEU A 125 10.18 34.03 -1.47
N PHE A 126 9.62 34.75 -2.43
CA PHE A 126 9.52 34.30 -3.83
C PHE A 126 9.98 35.34 -4.87
N ASP A 127 9.86 36.63 -4.57
CA ASP A 127 10.22 37.70 -5.50
C ASP A 127 11.74 37.84 -5.62
N LEU A 128 12.23 37.95 -6.85
CA LEU A 128 13.67 38.09 -7.14
C LEU A 128 14.26 39.42 -6.64
N ASP A 129 13.42 40.41 -6.35
CA ASP A 129 13.83 41.70 -5.77
C ASP A 129 14.00 41.61 -4.23
N SER A 130 13.56 40.51 -3.61
CA SER A 130 13.78 40.26 -2.18
C SER A 130 15.26 40.03 -1.88
N SER A 131 15.77 40.60 -0.80
CA SER A 131 17.16 40.36 -0.34
C SER A 131 17.42 38.93 0.10
N TYR A 132 16.37 38.12 0.29
CA TYR A 132 16.45 36.75 0.80
C TYR A 132 16.35 35.70 -0.30
N VAL A 133 16.01 36.10 -1.52
CA VAL A 133 15.87 35.24 -2.70
C VAL A 133 17.01 35.57 -3.65
N ASP A 134 17.68 34.57 -4.21
CA ASP A 134 18.64 34.83 -5.29
C ASP A 134 18.00 34.88 -6.67
N LYS A 135 18.82 35.22 -7.67
CA LYS A 135 18.47 35.23 -9.09
C LYS A 135 17.89 33.90 -9.64
N ASP A 136 18.11 32.78 -8.94
CA ASP A 136 17.62 31.46 -9.36
C ASP A 136 16.27 31.12 -8.66
N GLY A 137 15.74 32.03 -7.84
CA GLY A 137 14.52 31.84 -7.06
C GLY A 137 14.72 31.00 -5.79
N LEU A 138 15.95 30.92 -5.25
CA LEU A 138 16.24 30.15 -4.04
C LEU A 138 16.28 31.06 -2.81
N VAL A 139 15.55 30.68 -1.78
CA VAL A 139 15.52 31.37 -0.48
C VAL A 139 16.74 31.00 0.34
N ASP A 140 17.36 31.98 0.99
CA ASP A 140 18.39 31.74 2.00
C ASP A 140 17.81 30.93 3.17
N TYR A 141 18.32 29.72 3.37
CA TYR A 141 17.72 28.76 4.29
C TYR A 141 17.91 29.17 5.76
N ALA A 142 19.05 29.77 6.09
CA ALA A 142 19.29 30.27 7.44
C ALA A 142 18.30 31.41 7.75
N HIS A 143 18.08 32.33 6.80
CA HIS A 143 17.08 33.38 6.94
C HIS A 143 15.66 32.82 7.06
N LEU A 144 15.27 31.86 6.20
CA LEU A 144 13.97 31.20 6.26
C LEU A 144 13.68 30.68 7.68
N LEU A 145 14.63 29.99 8.30
CA LEU A 145 14.47 29.43 9.64
C LEU A 145 14.39 30.48 10.78
N THR A 146 14.76 31.74 10.51
CA THR A 146 14.49 32.83 11.47
C THR A 146 13.03 33.28 11.46
N ARG A 147 12.32 33.06 10.35
CA ARG A 147 10.94 33.51 10.12
C ARG A 147 9.90 32.40 10.34
N VAL A 148 10.24 31.16 10.01
CA VAL A 148 9.34 30.00 10.09
C VAL A 148 9.97 28.84 10.84
N LYS A 149 9.13 28.02 11.48
CA LYS A 149 9.58 26.81 12.20
C LYS A 149 9.45 25.60 11.30
N MET A 150 10.55 24.91 11.00
CA MET A 150 10.47 23.60 10.33
C MET A 150 9.80 22.57 11.25
N LEU A 151 8.70 21.96 10.81
CA LEU A 151 7.97 20.93 11.55
C LEU A 151 8.34 19.50 11.11
N SER A 152 8.59 19.33 9.83
CA SER A 152 9.12 18.11 9.22
C SER A 152 10.01 18.48 8.03
N PRO A 153 10.83 17.57 7.49
CA PRO A 153 11.72 17.87 6.37
C PRO A 153 10.99 18.54 5.19
N GLY A 154 11.32 19.82 4.95
CA GLY A 154 10.70 20.64 3.90
C GLY A 154 9.27 21.10 4.15
N VAL A 155 8.77 21.04 5.38
CA VAL A 155 7.48 21.63 5.80
C VAL A 155 7.74 22.66 6.90
N PHE A 156 7.34 23.90 6.65
CA PHE A 156 7.66 25.05 7.48
C PHE A 156 6.39 25.74 7.98
N MET A 157 6.29 25.95 9.28
CA MET A 157 5.18 26.64 9.92
C MET A 157 5.47 28.12 10.06
N ASP A 158 4.64 28.93 9.43
CA ASP A 158 4.48 30.32 9.80
C ASP A 158 3.53 30.42 11.01
N GLN A 159 4.09 30.80 12.15
CA GLN A 159 3.32 30.98 13.39
C GLN A 159 2.44 32.23 13.39
N GLU A 160 2.77 33.24 12.58
CA GLU A 160 2.04 34.50 12.50
C GLU A 160 0.72 34.32 11.73
N HIS A 161 0.79 33.77 10.51
CA HIS A 161 -0.39 33.51 9.69
C HIS A 161 -1.07 32.16 9.99
N GLY A 162 -0.40 31.28 10.74
CA GLY A 162 -0.92 29.95 11.03
C GLY A 162 -1.01 29.06 9.79
N LEU A 163 -0.04 29.17 8.89
CA LEU A 163 0.00 28.46 7.60
C LEU A 163 1.29 27.64 7.47
N LEU A 164 1.20 26.54 6.72
CA LEU A 164 2.36 25.74 6.33
C LEU A 164 2.84 26.11 4.92
N LEU A 165 4.15 26.28 4.78
CA LEU A 165 4.90 26.39 3.54
C LEU A 165 5.65 25.09 3.26
N PHE A 166 5.93 24.82 1.99
CA PHE A 166 6.52 23.56 1.56
C PHE A 166 7.75 23.81 0.70
N ALA A 167 8.71 22.88 0.74
CA ALA A 167 9.72 22.76 -0.28
C ALA A 167 9.06 22.45 -1.64
N HIS A 168 9.69 22.90 -2.72
CA HIS A 168 9.13 22.84 -4.07
C HIS A 168 8.63 21.44 -4.47
N ARG A 169 7.49 21.35 -5.17
CA ARG A 169 6.90 20.11 -5.70
C ARG A 169 7.84 19.19 -6.47
N PHE A 170 8.97 19.70 -6.97
CA PHE A 170 9.95 18.91 -7.70
C PHE A 170 10.79 17.99 -6.82
N PHE A 171 10.68 18.13 -5.50
CA PHE A 171 11.14 17.12 -4.54
C PHE A 171 10.18 15.92 -4.40
N ARG A 172 9.04 15.90 -5.10
CA ARG A 172 8.04 14.83 -5.04
C ARG A 172 8.22 13.85 -6.22
N ARG A 173 7.82 12.58 -6.04
CA ARG A 173 7.80 11.59 -7.14
C ARG A 173 6.99 12.13 -8.33
N SER A 174 7.48 11.92 -9.54
CA SER A 174 6.91 12.44 -10.80
C SER A 174 6.61 13.94 -10.78
N GLN A 175 7.29 14.70 -9.90
CA GLN A 175 7.11 16.14 -9.71
C GLN A 175 5.66 16.53 -9.35
N SER A 176 4.87 15.59 -8.82
CA SER A 176 3.43 15.74 -8.65
C SER A 176 3.01 16.19 -7.25
N HIS A 177 2.00 17.04 -7.19
CA HIS A 177 1.44 17.61 -5.97
C HIS A 177 0.69 16.62 -5.08
N VAL A 178 0.29 15.47 -5.62
CA VAL A 178 -0.40 14.39 -4.89
C VAL A 178 0.59 13.46 -4.18
N ASN A 179 1.84 13.39 -4.63
CA ASN A 179 2.87 12.57 -4.02
C ASN A 179 3.52 13.30 -2.84
N LYS A 180 4.11 12.59 -1.89
CA LYS A 180 4.83 13.22 -0.77
C LYS A 180 6.20 13.79 -1.17
N LEU A 181 6.74 14.67 -0.32
CA LEU A 181 8.12 15.17 -0.44
C LEU A 181 9.17 14.06 -0.24
N ASN A 182 10.32 14.21 -0.92
CA ASN A 182 11.55 13.48 -0.63
C ASN A 182 12.15 13.96 0.70
N ASP A 183 11.55 13.48 1.78
CA ASP A 183 11.96 13.72 3.16
C ASP A 183 13.40 13.28 3.46
N TYR A 184 13.88 12.19 2.84
CA TYR A 184 15.29 11.76 2.94
C TYR A 184 16.27 12.86 2.50
N PHE A 185 16.06 13.43 1.30
CA PHE A 185 16.90 14.52 0.83
C PHE A 185 16.76 15.77 1.70
N LEU A 186 15.54 16.15 2.05
CA LEU A 186 15.28 17.38 2.80
C LEU A 186 15.82 17.31 4.23
N ASP A 187 15.85 16.13 4.84
CA ASP A 187 16.48 15.90 6.14
C ASP A 187 18.01 15.99 6.04
N SER A 188 18.62 15.30 5.05
CA SER A 188 20.06 15.44 4.78
C SER A 188 20.46 16.88 4.45
N PHE A 189 19.64 17.59 3.67
CA PHE A 189 19.80 19.00 3.36
C PHE A 189 19.83 19.84 4.63
N SER A 190 18.83 19.65 5.51
CA SER A 190 18.70 20.40 6.77
C SER A 190 19.87 20.10 7.72
N ARG A 191 20.39 18.87 7.72
CA ARG A 191 21.58 18.50 8.52
C ARG A 191 22.84 19.16 7.98
N ALA A 192 23.04 19.17 6.67
CA ALA A 192 24.19 19.83 6.04
C ALA A 192 24.16 21.35 6.26
N ALA A 193 22.97 21.96 6.20
CA ALA A 193 22.78 23.39 6.41
C ALA A 193 23.03 23.89 7.85
N LYS A 194 23.21 22.98 8.82
CA LYS A 194 23.61 23.34 10.19
C LYS A 194 25.10 23.66 10.32
N ASP A 195 25.90 23.29 9.33
CA ASP A 195 27.32 23.63 9.31
C ASP A 195 27.49 25.12 8.96
N GLU A 196 28.09 25.90 9.85
CA GLU A 196 28.28 27.34 9.69
C GLU A 196 29.18 27.69 8.48
N LEU A 197 29.97 26.73 7.99
CA LEU A 197 30.81 26.88 6.81
C LEU A 197 30.03 26.66 5.50
N VAL A 198 28.74 26.32 5.58
CA VAL A 198 27.89 25.99 4.44
C VAL A 198 26.71 26.95 4.38
N ARG A 199 26.60 27.68 3.28
CA ARG A 199 25.46 28.53 2.95
C ARG A 199 24.49 27.74 2.11
N ALA A 200 23.37 27.35 2.70
CA ALA A 200 22.33 26.59 2.04
C ALA A 200 21.21 27.50 1.54
N ARG A 201 20.69 27.20 0.35
CA ARG A 201 19.51 27.82 -0.23
C ARG A 201 18.54 26.77 -0.74
N LEU A 202 17.26 27.03 -0.58
CA LEU A 202 16.18 26.09 -0.90
C LEU A 202 15.06 26.79 -1.67
N ARG A 203 14.52 26.11 -2.67
CA ARG A 203 13.31 26.57 -3.36
C ARG A 203 12.06 26.12 -2.62
N LEU A 204 11.19 27.07 -2.33
CA LEU A 204 9.86 26.82 -1.79
C LEU A 204 8.85 26.60 -2.92
N ASP A 205 7.76 25.93 -2.60
CA ASP A 205 6.65 25.69 -3.51
C ASP A 205 5.80 26.96 -3.65
N PRO A 206 5.71 27.57 -4.85
CA PRO A 206 4.97 28.81 -5.04
C PRO A 206 3.45 28.61 -5.02
N ASP A 207 2.97 27.37 -5.13
CA ASP A 207 1.58 27.08 -5.48
C ASP A 207 0.75 26.53 -4.31
N ARG A 208 1.35 26.30 -3.14
CA ARG A 208 0.65 25.62 -2.04
C ARG A 208 0.90 26.19 -0.66
N VAL A 209 -0.17 26.18 0.14
CA VAL A 209 -0.14 26.42 1.58
C VAL A 209 -0.95 25.36 2.30
N GLY A 210 -0.60 25.08 3.56
CA GLY A 210 -1.19 23.96 4.32
C GLY A 210 -1.73 24.37 5.67
N HIS A 211 -2.61 23.53 6.20
CA HIS A 211 -3.18 23.68 7.53
C HIS A 211 -2.31 23.01 8.61
N PRO A 212 -2.06 23.62 9.79
CA PRO A 212 -1.15 23.05 10.78
C PRO A 212 -1.73 21.92 11.66
N ALA A 213 -3.06 21.76 11.72
CA ALA A 213 -3.70 20.88 12.71
C ALA A 213 -3.55 19.36 12.43
N GLU A 214 -3.23 18.96 11.20
CA GLU A 214 -3.16 17.55 10.78
C GLU A 214 -1.82 17.25 10.08
N LEU A 215 -0.69 17.70 10.63
CA LEU A 215 0.60 17.32 10.05
C LEU A 215 0.89 15.84 10.36
N HIS A 216 0.87 15.02 9.31
CA HIS A 216 1.17 13.60 9.37
C HIS A 216 2.59 13.31 8.87
N GLY A 217 3.31 12.47 9.60
CA GLY A 217 4.55 11.87 9.13
C GLY A 217 4.24 10.74 8.15
N LEU A 218 4.37 11.00 6.85
CA LEU A 218 4.20 9.97 5.82
C LEU A 218 5.48 9.13 5.72
N LEU A 219 5.41 7.87 6.15
CA LEU A 219 6.52 6.93 6.06
C LEU A 219 6.53 6.27 4.67
N GLU A 220 7.63 6.41 3.95
CA GLU A 220 7.94 5.55 2.80
C GLU A 220 8.99 4.55 3.25
N PHE A 221 8.58 3.30 3.44
CA PHE A 221 9.46 2.20 3.78
C PHE A 221 10.13 1.66 2.52
N GLU A 222 10.97 2.49 1.90
CA GLU A 222 11.87 2.06 0.84
C GLU A 222 13.26 1.89 1.44
N TYR A 223 13.83 0.68 1.34
CA TYR A 223 15.18 0.42 1.80
C TYR A 223 16.19 0.84 0.72
N TRP A 224 16.88 1.94 0.98
CA TRP A 224 18.04 2.37 0.20
C TRP A 224 19.26 2.44 1.12
N HIS A 225 20.18 1.49 0.98
CA HIS A 225 21.47 1.52 1.67
C HIS A 225 22.49 2.35 0.88
N GLY A 226 23.16 3.28 1.59
CA GLY A 226 24.20 4.15 1.06
C GLY A 226 25.52 3.94 1.83
N PRO A 227 26.56 3.38 1.22
CA PRO A 227 27.81 2.92 1.84
C PRO A 227 29.01 3.86 1.61
N ARG A 228 30.20 3.49 2.12
CA ARG A 228 31.46 4.20 1.91
C ARG A 228 31.91 4.10 0.45
N TYR A 229 32.29 5.24 -0.09
CA TYR A 229 32.67 5.43 -1.49
C TYR A 229 34.19 5.63 -1.60
N SER A 230 34.76 5.62 -2.82
CA SER A 230 36.12 6.15 -3.00
C SER A 230 36.10 7.66 -2.86
N ASP A 231 36.73 8.21 -1.81
CA ASP A 231 36.76 9.65 -1.56
C ASP A 231 37.79 10.41 -2.42
N ASP A 232 38.55 9.69 -3.26
CA ASP A 232 39.53 10.29 -4.16
C ASP A 232 38.88 10.84 -5.44
N ILE A 233 38.18 11.97 -5.31
CA ILE A 233 37.59 12.70 -6.45
C ILE A 233 38.67 13.17 -7.44
N ALA A 234 39.89 13.41 -6.96
CA ALA A 234 40.97 13.98 -7.76
C ALA A 234 41.48 13.04 -8.84
N SER A 235 41.38 11.72 -8.66
CA SER A 235 41.86 10.72 -9.61
C SER A 235 40.85 10.30 -10.68
N ILE A 236 39.60 10.80 -10.61
CA ILE A 236 38.56 10.43 -11.58
C ILE A 236 38.94 11.00 -12.97
N PRO A 237 38.89 10.21 -14.07
CA PRO A 237 39.18 10.72 -15.40
C PRO A 237 38.12 11.74 -15.87
N SER A 238 38.50 12.72 -16.68
CA SER A 238 37.53 13.60 -17.35
C SER A 238 36.80 12.86 -18.47
N GLY A 239 35.55 13.21 -18.71
CA GLY A 239 34.71 12.59 -19.73
C GLY A 239 33.30 12.27 -19.23
N VAL A 240 32.49 11.71 -20.12
CA VAL A 240 31.11 11.30 -19.84
C VAL A 240 31.06 9.79 -19.61
N ALA A 241 30.53 9.38 -18.47
CA ALA A 241 30.10 8.02 -18.17
C ALA A 241 28.57 7.93 -18.30
N THR A 242 28.08 6.83 -18.88
CA THR A 242 26.64 6.54 -18.97
C THR A 242 26.36 5.20 -18.32
N HIS A 243 25.49 5.19 -17.32
CA HIS A 243 24.99 3.99 -16.66
C HIS A 243 23.56 3.75 -17.12
N LYS A 244 23.25 2.55 -17.59
CA LYS A 244 21.92 2.19 -18.09
C LYS A 244 21.16 1.44 -17.01
N ALA A 245 19.90 1.80 -16.79
CA ALA A 245 19.03 1.06 -15.87
C ALA A 245 18.65 -0.30 -16.48
N ASP A 246 18.49 -1.30 -15.62
CA ASP A 246 17.87 -2.57 -16.00
C ASP A 246 16.35 -2.41 -16.22
N GLU A 247 15.71 -3.44 -16.74
CA GLU A 247 14.28 -3.41 -17.06
C GLU A 247 13.41 -3.17 -15.82
N GLU A 248 13.80 -3.77 -14.68
CA GLU A 248 13.10 -3.60 -13.42
C GLU A 248 13.15 -2.14 -12.94
N THR A 249 14.34 -1.53 -12.88
CA THR A 249 14.52 -0.13 -12.50
C THR A 249 13.80 0.81 -13.46
N ARG A 250 13.86 0.55 -14.76
CA ARG A 250 13.10 1.31 -15.76
C ARG A 250 11.61 1.26 -15.49
N LYS A 251 11.07 0.06 -15.27
CA LYS A 251 9.64 -0.14 -14.98
C LYS A 251 9.27 0.57 -13.69
N LEU A 252 9.94 0.27 -12.59
CA LEU A 252 9.60 0.75 -11.25
C LEU A 252 9.81 2.26 -11.07
N GLU A 253 10.95 2.79 -11.50
CA GLU A 253 11.37 4.16 -11.16
C GLU A 253 11.24 5.14 -12.35
N GLY A 254 11.04 4.61 -13.55
CA GLY A 254 10.96 5.38 -14.78
C GLY A 254 12.31 5.98 -15.19
N VAL A 255 13.42 5.47 -14.66
CA VAL A 255 14.79 5.90 -14.99
C VAL A 255 15.32 5.05 -16.13
N ASP A 256 15.72 5.67 -17.24
CA ASP A 256 16.29 4.99 -18.40
C ASP A 256 17.82 4.84 -18.28
N LYS A 257 18.50 5.96 -18.01
CA LYS A 257 19.96 6.01 -17.86
C LYS A 257 20.37 7.24 -17.03
N THR A 258 21.55 7.17 -16.44
CA THR A 258 22.19 8.31 -15.77
C THR A 258 23.49 8.65 -16.46
N GLN A 259 23.67 9.93 -16.79
CA GLN A 259 24.90 10.44 -17.37
C GLN A 259 25.67 11.24 -16.33
N VAL A 260 26.95 10.91 -16.17
CA VAL A 260 27.87 11.57 -15.25
C VAL A 260 29.02 12.16 -16.04
N TRP A 261 29.22 13.47 -15.96
CA TRP A 261 30.25 14.18 -16.71
C TRP A 261 31.21 14.89 -15.76
N TRP A 262 32.47 14.47 -15.83
CA TRP A 262 33.57 15.22 -15.24
C TRP A 262 34.24 16.09 -16.29
N LYS A 263 34.21 17.41 -16.07
CA LYS A 263 34.86 18.36 -16.97
C LYS A 263 36.40 18.26 -16.89
N PRO A 264 37.11 18.80 -17.88
CA PRO A 264 38.53 19.10 -17.74
C PRO A 264 38.80 19.95 -16.49
N LEU A 265 39.99 19.82 -15.91
CA LEU A 265 40.41 20.65 -14.77
C LEU A 265 40.36 22.13 -15.15
N GLU A 266 39.68 22.93 -14.33
CA GLU A 266 39.59 24.38 -14.51
C GLU A 266 40.44 25.07 -13.45
N SER A 267 41.29 26.02 -13.86
CA SER A 267 42.05 26.85 -12.92
C SER A 267 41.50 28.27 -12.94
N ARG A 268 41.13 28.79 -11.77
CA ARG A 268 40.58 30.14 -11.59
C ARG A 268 41.50 30.91 -10.65
N SER A 269 41.81 32.16 -11.02
CA SER A 269 42.57 33.07 -10.16
C SER A 269 41.60 33.75 -9.18
N GLY A 270 41.84 33.62 -7.88
CA GLY A 270 41.07 34.28 -6.82
C GLY A 270 41.96 35.02 -5.82
N GLU A 271 41.34 35.64 -4.81
CA GLU A 271 42.04 36.42 -3.77
C GLU A 271 43.09 35.60 -2.98
N GLY A 272 42.98 34.26 -3.00
CA GLY A 272 43.92 33.33 -2.37
C GLY A 272 44.95 32.69 -3.31
N GLY A 273 45.06 33.13 -4.57
CA GLY A 273 45.94 32.54 -5.60
C GLY A 273 45.17 31.75 -6.68
N VAL A 274 45.90 30.95 -7.47
CA VAL A 274 45.28 30.06 -8.48
C VAL A 274 44.73 28.82 -7.78
N ALA A 275 43.42 28.61 -7.89
CA ALA A 275 42.74 27.41 -7.40
C ALA A 275 42.29 26.55 -8.59
N THR A 276 42.49 25.24 -8.47
CA THR A 276 42.07 24.27 -9.49
C THR A 276 40.83 23.54 -8.98
N PHE A 277 39.86 23.36 -9.89
CA PHE A 277 38.57 22.74 -9.61
C PHE A 277 38.32 21.53 -10.51
N ARG A 278 37.66 20.52 -9.94
CA ARG A 278 36.97 19.45 -10.67
C ARG A 278 35.49 19.77 -10.68
N THR A 279 34.91 19.82 -11.87
CA THR A 279 33.49 20.09 -12.04
C THR A 279 32.76 18.83 -12.45
N LEU A 280 31.71 18.50 -11.72
CA LEU A 280 30.77 17.43 -12.03
C LEU A 280 29.47 18.03 -12.59
N GLU A 281 28.93 17.38 -13.61
CA GLU A 281 27.53 17.47 -13.98
C GLU A 281 26.93 16.05 -14.02
N LEU A 282 25.73 15.88 -13.46
CA LEU A 282 25.03 14.60 -13.46
C LEU A 282 23.58 14.82 -13.89
N GLU A 283 23.06 13.99 -14.78
CA GLU A 283 21.67 14.04 -15.24
C GLU A 283 21.05 12.66 -15.30
N GLU A 284 19.88 12.51 -14.69
CA GLU A 284 19.00 11.35 -14.81
C GLU A 284 18.05 11.53 -15.98
N LEU A 285 18.07 10.60 -16.92
CA LEU A 285 17.15 10.55 -18.05
C LEU A 285 16.06 9.51 -17.77
N ARG A 286 14.83 9.86 -18.14
CA ARG A 286 13.62 9.10 -17.84
C ARG A 286 13.09 8.33 -19.06
N ASP A 287 12.41 7.21 -18.79
CA ASP A 287 11.72 6.43 -19.81
C ASP A 287 10.30 6.96 -20.07
N LEU A 288 9.71 7.57 -19.03
CA LEU A 288 8.33 8.06 -19.05
C LEU A 288 8.26 9.56 -18.76
N PRO A 289 7.28 10.28 -19.35
CA PRO A 289 6.93 11.63 -18.97
C PRO A 289 6.67 11.79 -17.47
N SER A 290 6.88 12.99 -16.95
CA SER A 290 6.56 13.31 -15.56
C SER A 290 5.09 13.70 -15.44
N SER A 291 4.27 12.82 -14.86
CA SER A 291 2.82 13.03 -14.74
C SER A 291 2.42 14.26 -13.90
N GLY A 292 3.34 14.84 -13.13
CA GLY A 292 3.12 16.10 -12.44
C GLY A 292 3.24 17.34 -13.34
N LEU A 293 3.80 17.22 -14.55
CA LEU A 293 3.96 18.33 -15.47
C LEU A 293 2.90 18.30 -16.58
N PRO A 294 2.50 19.46 -17.11
CA PRO A 294 1.60 19.52 -18.27
C PRO A 294 2.30 19.02 -19.53
N GLU A 295 1.52 18.67 -20.56
CA GLU A 295 1.98 18.39 -21.93
C GLU A 295 3.04 17.26 -22.03
N ASP A 296 2.92 16.24 -21.18
CA ASP A 296 3.79 15.06 -21.18
C ASP A 296 5.30 15.40 -21.15
N ARG A 297 5.67 16.45 -20.42
CA ARG A 297 7.08 16.87 -20.29
C ARG A 297 7.90 15.88 -19.47
N TYR A 298 9.16 15.72 -19.85
CA TYR A 298 10.13 14.89 -19.14
C TYR A 298 10.94 15.75 -18.18
N ALA A 299 10.72 15.59 -16.87
CA ALA A 299 11.51 16.28 -15.85
C ALA A 299 12.70 15.43 -15.39
N CYS A 300 13.88 15.78 -15.88
CA CYS A 300 15.14 15.11 -15.58
C CYS A 300 15.81 15.76 -14.37
N ARG A 301 16.16 14.96 -13.35
CA ARG A 301 16.96 15.47 -12.22
C ARG A 301 18.38 15.75 -12.70
N TYR A 302 18.89 16.92 -12.33
CA TYR A 302 20.22 17.38 -12.66
C TYR A 302 20.94 17.85 -11.40
N ALA A 303 22.24 17.56 -11.31
CA ALA A 303 23.11 18.06 -10.26
C ALA A 303 24.43 18.58 -10.81
N HIS A 304 24.96 19.59 -10.15
CA HIS A 304 26.23 20.22 -10.47
C HIS A 304 27.06 20.39 -9.19
N ALA A 305 28.35 20.05 -9.25
CA ALA A 305 29.25 20.24 -8.13
C ALA A 305 30.63 20.75 -8.58
N GLU A 306 31.24 21.59 -7.75
CA GLU A 306 32.64 22.00 -7.90
C GLU A 306 33.45 21.52 -6.69
N TYR A 307 34.49 20.73 -6.95
CA TYR A 307 35.44 20.23 -5.95
C TYR A 307 36.77 20.98 -6.07
N SER A 308 37.20 21.60 -4.98
CA SER A 308 38.49 22.29 -4.89
C SER A 308 39.61 21.30 -4.59
N LEU A 309 40.61 21.21 -5.49
CA LEU A 309 41.78 20.35 -5.23
C LEU A 309 42.64 20.86 -4.07
N ARG A 310 42.60 22.17 -3.82
CA ARG A 310 43.37 22.80 -2.74
C ARG A 310 42.77 22.48 -1.38
N GLU A 311 41.46 22.68 -1.26
CA GLU A 311 40.74 22.52 0.01
C GLU A 311 40.30 21.07 0.25
N GLN A 312 40.32 20.22 -0.79
CA GLN A 312 39.81 18.85 -0.78
C GLN A 312 38.35 18.75 -0.34
N LEU A 313 37.55 19.75 -0.74
CA LEU A 313 36.16 19.92 -0.35
C LEU A 313 35.32 20.29 -1.57
N VAL A 314 34.04 19.94 -1.53
CA VAL A 314 33.05 20.43 -2.49
C VAL A 314 32.68 21.85 -2.07
N THR A 315 33.02 22.84 -2.88
CA THR A 315 32.84 24.26 -2.57
C THR A 315 31.51 24.82 -3.09
N HIS A 316 30.90 24.12 -4.03
CA HIS A 316 29.61 24.46 -4.62
C HIS A 316 28.88 23.18 -5.01
N PHE A 317 27.60 23.09 -4.67
CA PHE A 317 26.75 21.98 -5.04
C PHE A 317 25.31 22.46 -5.24
N ASP A 318 24.75 22.28 -6.43
CA ASP A 318 23.35 22.58 -6.71
C ASP A 318 22.63 21.44 -7.43
N GLY A 319 21.31 21.44 -7.25
CA GLY A 319 20.41 20.51 -7.91
C GLY A 319 19.24 21.22 -8.54
N ALA A 320 18.81 20.71 -9.69
CA ALA A 320 17.77 21.30 -10.51
C ALA A 320 16.96 20.21 -11.22
N ILE A 321 15.81 20.62 -11.78
CA ILE A 321 15.09 19.87 -12.79
C ILE A 321 15.33 20.51 -14.16
N ARG A 322 15.62 19.68 -15.14
CA ARG A 322 15.60 20.02 -16.57
C ARG A 322 14.33 19.43 -17.18
N ALA A 323 13.33 20.27 -17.43
CA ALA A 323 12.06 19.86 -18.01
C ALA A 323 12.08 20.03 -19.54
N TYR A 324 11.96 18.92 -20.26
CA TYR A 324 11.99 18.87 -21.72
C TYR A 324 10.59 18.63 -22.28
N PRO A 325 10.14 19.41 -23.28
CA PRO A 325 9.06 18.98 -24.18
C PRO A 325 9.41 17.66 -24.86
N THR A 326 8.42 16.81 -25.14
CA THR A 326 8.60 15.45 -25.70
C THR A 326 9.55 15.42 -26.88
N GLU A 327 9.37 16.28 -27.88
CA GLU A 327 10.19 16.34 -29.08
C GLU A 327 11.67 16.61 -28.76
N LYS A 328 11.93 17.54 -27.84
CA LYS A 328 13.29 17.87 -27.39
C LYS A 328 13.88 16.83 -26.47
N TYR A 329 13.04 16.09 -25.77
CA TYR A 329 13.48 14.97 -24.96
C TYR A 329 13.97 13.79 -25.81
N LEU A 330 13.28 13.47 -26.91
CA LEU A 330 13.70 12.43 -27.84
C LEU A 330 15.07 12.72 -28.47
N GLU A 331 15.38 14.00 -28.74
CA GLU A 331 16.73 14.42 -29.13
C GLU A 331 17.72 14.27 -27.94
N ARG A 332 17.31 14.72 -26.74
CA ARG A 332 18.16 14.71 -25.54
C ARG A 332 18.61 13.31 -25.13
N ILE A 333 17.72 12.31 -25.17
CA ILE A 333 17.99 10.98 -24.61
C ILE A 333 19.09 10.23 -25.38
N GLU A 334 19.28 10.55 -26.66
CA GLU A 334 20.31 9.95 -27.53
C GLU A 334 21.68 10.65 -27.44
N LEU A 335 21.76 11.81 -26.79
CA LEU A 335 22.99 12.59 -26.70
C LEU A 335 23.69 12.42 -25.36
N ASN A 336 25.02 12.54 -25.38
CA ASN A 336 25.78 12.75 -24.15
C ASN A 336 25.51 14.15 -23.59
N ILE A 337 25.53 14.28 -22.27
CA ILE A 337 25.24 15.54 -21.56
C ILE A 337 26.13 16.72 -22.01
N ASP A 338 27.37 16.45 -22.45
CA ASP A 338 28.31 17.44 -22.98
C ASP A 338 27.94 17.96 -24.38
N ARG A 339 26.99 17.30 -25.07
CA ARG A 339 26.56 17.60 -26.45
C ARG A 339 25.07 17.92 -26.58
N ALA A 340 24.30 17.77 -25.50
CA ALA A 340 22.84 17.88 -25.51
C ALA A 340 22.29 19.30 -25.73
N GLY A 341 23.11 20.34 -25.57
CA GLY A 341 22.64 21.73 -25.65
C GLY A 341 21.74 22.15 -24.48
N LYS A 342 21.09 23.31 -24.59
CA LYS A 342 20.23 23.92 -23.55
C LYS A 342 18.80 24.04 -24.05
N HIS A 343 18.11 22.91 -24.19
CA HIS A 343 16.73 22.84 -24.70
C HIS A 343 15.69 22.47 -23.63
N SER A 344 16.03 22.65 -22.35
CA SER A 344 15.14 22.43 -21.22
C SER A 344 14.76 23.73 -20.54
N GLU A 345 13.61 23.72 -19.88
CA GLU A 345 13.32 24.66 -18.81
C GLU A 345 14.08 24.21 -17.56
N TYR A 346 14.96 25.08 -17.08
CA TYR A 346 15.85 24.77 -15.97
C TYR A 346 15.33 25.40 -14.67
N THR A 347 14.95 24.54 -13.73
CA THR A 347 14.42 24.96 -12.41
C THR A 347 15.37 24.51 -11.32
N LYS A 348 16.19 25.43 -10.80
CA LYS A 348 17.06 25.14 -9.65
C LYS A 348 16.22 24.95 -8.39
N LEU A 349 16.57 23.96 -7.57
CA LEU A 349 15.82 23.57 -6.37
C LEU A 349 16.56 23.83 -5.07
N PHE A 350 17.87 23.66 -5.08
CA PHE A 350 18.70 23.92 -3.91
C PHE A 350 20.11 24.30 -4.35
N ARG A 351 20.84 24.97 -3.46
CA ARG A 351 22.25 25.26 -3.62
C ARG A 351 22.95 25.24 -2.27
N PHE A 352 24.16 24.72 -2.25
CA PHE A 352 25.12 24.86 -1.17
C PHE A 352 26.36 25.58 -1.70
N ASP A 353 26.78 26.63 -1.00
CA ASP A 353 28.06 27.30 -1.21
C ASP A 353 28.87 27.19 0.07
N GLY A 354 30.14 26.79 0.00
CA GLY A 354 31.00 26.61 1.17
C GLY A 354 31.52 25.19 1.34
N ALA A 355 32.06 24.88 2.52
CA ALA A 355 32.91 23.70 2.73
C ALA A 355 32.13 22.40 2.97
N LEU A 356 31.59 21.77 1.92
CA LEU A 356 30.98 20.44 2.04
C LEU A 356 32.05 19.34 1.97
N SER A 357 32.06 18.46 2.97
CA SER A 357 32.86 17.23 2.89
C SER A 357 32.38 16.31 1.77
N VAL A 358 33.29 15.52 1.20
CA VAL A 358 32.97 14.54 0.16
C VAL A 358 31.87 13.57 0.62
N GLY A 359 31.90 13.13 1.88
CA GLY A 359 30.86 12.26 2.44
C GLY A 359 29.48 12.92 2.51
N GLN A 360 29.39 14.18 2.98
CA GLN A 360 28.13 14.94 2.99
C GLN A 360 27.60 15.14 1.57
N TRP A 361 28.46 15.55 0.63
CA TRP A 361 28.08 15.76 -0.76
C TRP A 361 27.53 14.47 -1.40
N LYS A 362 28.20 13.33 -1.24
CA LYS A 362 27.73 12.05 -1.79
C LYS A 362 26.39 11.64 -1.18
N ARG A 363 26.20 11.82 0.13
CA ARG A 363 24.92 11.54 0.78
C ARG A 363 23.80 12.41 0.21
N LEU A 364 24.02 13.72 0.11
CA LEU A 364 23.06 14.66 -0.47
C LEU A 364 22.74 14.32 -1.94
N LEU A 365 23.76 13.97 -2.73
CA LEU A 365 23.60 13.57 -4.12
C LEU A 365 22.76 12.29 -4.24
N SER A 366 23.09 11.24 -3.49
CA SER A 366 22.30 10.00 -3.49
C SER A 366 20.87 10.21 -3.02
N ASP A 367 20.65 11.00 -1.95
CA ASP A 367 19.29 11.27 -1.45
C ASP A 367 18.48 12.11 -2.46
N TYR A 368 19.10 13.07 -3.15
CA TYR A 368 18.42 13.87 -4.19
C TYR A 368 17.94 12.98 -5.34
N PHE A 369 18.75 11.99 -5.71
CA PHE A 369 18.45 10.99 -6.72
C PHE A 369 17.72 9.75 -6.18
N ARG A 370 17.01 9.84 -5.04
CA ARG A 370 16.16 8.74 -4.51
C ARG A 370 15.33 8.08 -5.60
N GLY A 371 15.30 6.75 -5.65
CA GLY A 371 14.68 5.98 -6.74
C GLY A 371 15.62 5.69 -7.92
N ASN A 372 16.85 6.20 -7.92
CA ASN A 372 17.83 5.92 -8.99
C ASN A 372 19.05 5.19 -8.41
N PRO A 373 19.12 3.85 -8.52
CA PRO A 373 20.23 3.06 -7.98
C PRO A 373 21.56 3.33 -8.70
N LEU A 374 21.54 3.90 -9.90
CA LEU A 374 22.74 4.12 -10.71
C LEU A 374 23.67 5.19 -10.10
N VAL A 375 23.12 6.12 -9.32
CA VAL A 375 23.92 7.15 -8.64
C VAL A 375 24.76 6.57 -7.49
N PRO A 376 24.19 5.87 -6.49
CA PRO A 376 24.99 5.20 -5.48
C PRO A 376 25.91 4.13 -6.09
N GLU A 377 25.46 3.38 -7.11
CA GLU A 377 26.30 2.42 -7.85
C GLU A 377 27.56 3.10 -8.42
N TYR A 378 27.39 4.20 -9.17
CA TYR A 378 28.50 4.95 -9.75
C TYR A 378 29.50 5.44 -8.69
N LEU A 379 29.01 5.87 -7.53
CA LEU A 379 29.85 6.35 -6.44
C LEU A 379 30.60 5.20 -5.73
N GLY A 380 30.29 3.94 -6.03
CA GLY A 380 30.98 2.76 -5.50
C GLY A 380 30.25 2.08 -4.34
N ALA A 381 28.91 2.11 -4.33
CA ALA A 381 28.15 1.47 -3.28
C ALA A 381 28.16 -0.07 -3.35
N PRO A 382 28.46 -0.85 -2.28
CA PRO A 382 28.29 -2.29 -2.31
C PRO A 382 26.85 -2.67 -2.60
N THR A 383 26.70 -3.57 -3.57
CA THR A 383 25.45 -4.16 -4.06
C THR A 383 24.81 -5.16 -3.08
N ASP A 384 25.52 -5.51 -1.99
CA ASP A 384 25.18 -6.60 -1.06
C ASP A 384 23.83 -6.46 -0.33
N GLY A 385 23.18 -5.29 -0.40
CA GLY A 385 21.84 -5.07 0.14
C GLY A 385 20.72 -5.70 -0.70
N LEU A 386 20.87 -5.71 -2.04
CA LEU A 386 19.83 -6.18 -2.97
C LEU A 386 19.80 -7.71 -3.11
N GLU A 387 20.96 -8.37 -3.01
CA GLU A 387 21.04 -9.83 -3.14
C GLU A 387 20.51 -10.56 -1.91
N LYS A 388 20.66 -10.00 -0.69
CA LYS A 388 20.17 -10.66 0.53
C LYS A 388 18.64 -10.71 0.60
N GLU A 389 17.94 -9.73 0.05
CA GLU A 389 16.47 -9.73 -0.01
C GLU A 389 15.93 -10.54 -1.19
N ARG A 390 16.59 -10.53 -2.36
CA ARG A 390 16.27 -11.46 -3.46
C ARG A 390 16.46 -12.92 -3.07
N THR A 391 17.50 -13.22 -2.29
CA THR A 391 17.71 -14.58 -1.75
C THR A 391 16.67 -14.90 -0.68
N ALA A 392 16.24 -13.93 0.14
CA ALA A 392 15.16 -14.13 1.11
C ALA A 392 13.81 -14.42 0.42
N SER A 393 13.51 -13.78 -0.71
CA SER A 393 12.30 -14.07 -1.52
C SER A 393 12.40 -15.38 -2.30
N ALA A 394 13.59 -15.76 -2.78
CA ALA A 394 13.81 -17.03 -3.50
C ALA A 394 13.91 -18.24 -2.57
N LEU A 395 14.15 -18.04 -1.26
CA LEU A 395 14.15 -19.10 -0.25
C LEU A 395 12.73 -19.51 0.20
N PHE A 396 11.68 -18.82 -0.24
CA PHE A 396 10.28 -19.18 0.05
C PHE A 396 9.68 -20.25 -0.88
N GLU A 397 10.38 -20.69 -1.93
CA GLU A 397 9.84 -21.64 -2.92
C GLU A 397 10.38 -23.08 -2.81
N SER A 398 11.07 -23.44 -1.73
CA SER A 398 11.56 -24.82 -1.60
C SER A 398 11.51 -25.35 -0.17
N ALA A 399 10.39 -25.97 0.19
CA ALA A 399 10.36 -27.07 1.16
C ALA A 399 9.03 -27.82 1.13
N ALA A 400 8.80 -28.61 0.07
CA ALA A 400 7.86 -29.72 0.14
C ALA A 400 8.62 -31.01 0.50
N LEU A 401 7.92 -31.87 1.25
CA LEU A 401 8.23 -33.24 1.67
C LEU A 401 8.84 -33.39 3.07
N ALA A 402 7.95 -33.64 4.03
CA ALA A 402 8.24 -34.50 5.18
C ALA A 402 7.10 -35.53 5.33
N GLU A 403 7.51 -36.79 5.44
CA GLU A 403 6.70 -37.98 5.66
C GLU A 403 6.03 -38.02 7.06
N PRO A 404 4.99 -38.85 7.25
CA PRO A 404 4.00 -38.66 8.32
C PRO A 404 4.52 -39.11 9.68
N LEU A 405 4.47 -38.19 10.65
CA LEU A 405 4.52 -38.48 12.07
C LEU A 405 3.17 -38.08 12.67
N GLU A 406 2.72 -38.89 13.64
CA GLU A 406 1.50 -38.80 14.46
C GLU A 406 0.59 -37.59 14.21
N GLN A 407 -0.67 -37.85 13.82
CA GLN A 407 -1.69 -36.88 13.42
C GLN A 407 -1.60 -35.54 14.20
N GLU A 408 -0.83 -34.59 13.66
CA GLU A 408 -0.64 -33.30 14.30
C GLU A 408 -1.98 -32.59 14.40
N GLU A 409 -2.24 -31.99 15.55
CA GLU A 409 -3.45 -31.21 15.73
C GLU A 409 -3.37 -29.95 14.89
N ARG A 410 -4.37 -29.78 14.02
CA ARG A 410 -4.49 -28.63 13.14
C ARG A 410 -5.76 -27.87 13.46
N LEU A 411 -5.64 -26.55 13.48
CA LEU A 411 -6.75 -25.62 13.61
C LEU A 411 -6.39 -24.31 12.91
N SER A 412 -7.20 -23.95 11.93
CA SER A 412 -7.08 -22.73 11.16
C SER A 412 -8.42 -22.01 11.18
N VAL A 413 -8.38 -20.69 11.23
CA VAL A 413 -9.55 -19.83 11.29
C VAL A 413 -9.41 -18.70 10.30
N PHE A 414 -10.47 -18.41 9.56
CA PHE A 414 -10.54 -17.27 8.66
C PHE A 414 -11.68 -16.34 9.09
N VAL A 415 -11.35 -15.08 9.34
CA VAL A 415 -12.30 -14.03 9.68
C VAL A 415 -12.41 -13.07 8.52
N GLN A 416 -13.58 -12.98 7.90
CA GLN A 416 -13.86 -12.05 6.82
C GLN A 416 -14.98 -11.09 7.20
N LEU A 417 -14.83 -9.84 6.75
CA LEU A 417 -15.86 -8.83 6.81
C LEU A 417 -16.34 -8.50 5.40
N GLN A 418 -17.66 -8.42 5.21
CA GLN A 418 -18.26 -8.01 3.96
C GLN A 418 -19.45 -7.09 4.21
N PRO A 419 -19.73 -6.11 3.33
CA PRO A 419 -20.99 -5.38 3.38
C PRO A 419 -22.19 -6.32 3.28
N GLY A 420 -23.20 -6.11 4.12
CA GLY A 420 -24.42 -6.89 4.01
C GLY A 420 -25.27 -6.89 5.27
N ALA A 421 -26.40 -7.57 5.19
CA ALA A 421 -27.31 -7.78 6.30
C ALA A 421 -27.89 -9.20 6.24
N ALA A 422 -28.24 -9.74 7.40
CA ALA A 422 -28.99 -10.97 7.53
C ALA A 422 -30.19 -10.74 8.44
N SER A 423 -31.38 -11.07 7.94
CA SER A 423 -32.65 -10.79 8.62
C SER A 423 -33.33 -12.05 9.18
N LYS A 424 -33.04 -13.22 8.62
CA LYS A 424 -33.62 -14.49 9.09
C LYS A 424 -32.92 -14.92 10.38
N LYS A 425 -33.69 -15.43 11.35
CA LYS A 425 -33.15 -15.94 12.62
C LYS A 425 -32.04 -16.99 12.41
N LEU A 426 -32.25 -17.91 11.49
CA LEU A 426 -31.27 -18.88 11.00
C LEU A 426 -31.54 -19.15 9.53
N SER A 427 -30.50 -19.20 8.72
CA SER A 427 -30.53 -19.62 7.32
C SER A 427 -29.21 -20.30 6.93
N PHE A 428 -29.17 -20.87 5.73
CA PHE A 428 -28.06 -21.69 5.26
C PHE A 428 -27.64 -21.26 3.85
N VAL A 429 -26.35 -21.35 3.56
CA VAL A 429 -25.84 -21.19 2.18
C VAL A 429 -25.92 -22.54 1.48
N LEU A 430 -27.07 -22.80 0.82
CA LEU A 430 -27.36 -24.08 0.16
C LEU A 430 -26.63 -24.18 -1.19
N LYS A 431 -26.24 -25.41 -1.56
CA LYS A 431 -25.73 -25.74 -2.89
C LYS A 431 -26.89 -26.21 -3.77
N GLU A 432 -26.77 -26.03 -5.09
CA GLU A 432 -27.74 -26.55 -6.07
C GLU A 432 -27.11 -27.62 -6.95
N ALA A 433 -27.86 -28.68 -7.23
CA ALA A 433 -27.47 -29.73 -8.16
C ALA A 433 -28.54 -29.88 -9.24
N ALA A 434 -28.11 -30.14 -10.47
CA ALA A 434 -29.00 -30.54 -11.54
C ALA A 434 -29.51 -31.97 -11.30
N THR A 435 -30.75 -32.24 -11.72
CA THR A 435 -31.28 -33.60 -11.75
C THR A 435 -30.53 -34.44 -12.79
N PRO A 436 -30.50 -35.79 -12.67
CA PRO A 436 -29.75 -36.64 -13.60
C PRO A 436 -30.12 -36.45 -15.08
N ASP A 437 -31.38 -36.11 -15.36
CA ASP A 437 -31.91 -35.84 -16.70
C ASP A 437 -31.78 -34.36 -17.13
N ARG A 438 -31.17 -33.51 -16.29
CA ARG A 438 -30.99 -32.06 -16.47
C ARG A 438 -32.28 -31.26 -16.66
N SER A 439 -33.44 -31.79 -16.30
CA SER A 439 -34.72 -31.11 -16.48
C SER A 439 -35.10 -30.21 -15.29
N GLY A 440 -34.34 -30.25 -14.19
CA GLY A 440 -34.49 -29.32 -13.07
C GLY A 440 -33.29 -29.26 -12.14
N THR A 441 -33.42 -28.50 -11.05
CA THR A 441 -32.43 -28.42 -9.97
C THR A 441 -33.07 -28.71 -8.62
N PHE A 442 -32.26 -29.16 -7.67
CA PHE A 442 -32.64 -29.30 -6.27
C PHE A 442 -31.53 -28.78 -5.36
N SER A 443 -31.90 -28.31 -4.17
CA SER A 443 -30.95 -27.81 -3.18
C SER A 443 -30.46 -28.94 -2.28
N PHE A 444 -29.18 -28.88 -1.92
CA PHE A 444 -28.56 -29.78 -0.97
C PHE A 444 -27.59 -29.04 -0.06
N MET A 445 -27.25 -29.67 1.06
CA MET A 445 -26.30 -29.17 2.04
C MET A 445 -25.50 -30.31 2.63
N GLU A 446 -24.25 -30.06 3.01
CA GLU A 446 -23.42 -31.05 3.69
C GLU A 446 -23.59 -30.95 5.20
N THR A 447 -23.99 -32.06 5.80
CA THR A 447 -24.26 -32.19 7.25
C THR A 447 -23.71 -33.47 7.85
N GLY A 448 -23.17 -34.38 7.02
CA GLY A 448 -22.75 -35.72 7.43
C GLY A 448 -23.90 -36.72 7.61
N GLY A 449 -25.17 -36.28 7.52
CA GLY A 449 -26.35 -37.13 7.58
C GLY A 449 -26.59 -37.85 8.93
N ALA A 450 -25.98 -37.38 10.01
CA ALA A 450 -26.08 -37.98 11.33
C ALA A 450 -26.66 -37.02 12.39
N SER A 451 -26.00 -36.84 13.53
CA SER A 451 -26.49 -36.06 14.67
C SER A 451 -26.58 -34.58 14.34
N VAL A 452 -25.62 -34.04 13.60
CA VAL A 452 -25.62 -32.66 13.11
C VAL A 452 -26.80 -32.43 12.16
N ASP A 453 -27.04 -33.34 11.21
CA ASP A 453 -28.19 -33.26 10.31
C ASP A 453 -29.51 -33.22 11.07
N LYS A 454 -29.68 -34.10 12.05
CA LYS A 454 -30.86 -34.15 12.92
C LYS A 454 -31.06 -32.83 13.68
N LEU A 455 -29.98 -32.27 14.24
CA LEU A 455 -30.02 -30.98 14.93
C LEU A 455 -30.49 -29.87 13.99
N LEU A 456 -29.88 -29.73 12.80
CA LEU A 456 -30.22 -28.66 11.86
C LEU A 456 -31.67 -28.76 11.37
N ARG A 457 -32.15 -29.98 11.09
CA ARG A 457 -33.54 -30.25 10.70
C ARG A 457 -34.56 -29.99 11.82
N GLN A 458 -34.14 -30.00 13.09
CA GLN A 458 -34.99 -29.58 14.21
C GLN A 458 -35.07 -28.05 14.34
N ARG A 459 -34.08 -27.33 13.81
CA ARG A 459 -33.92 -25.88 13.97
C ARG A 459 -34.44 -25.08 12.77
N ALA A 460 -34.63 -25.72 11.62
CA ALA A 460 -35.15 -25.10 10.40
C ALA A 460 -35.92 -26.08 9.52
N ASP A 461 -36.84 -25.55 8.70
CA ASP A 461 -37.52 -26.34 7.68
C ASP A 461 -36.57 -26.64 6.52
N LEU A 462 -36.15 -27.90 6.45
CA LEU A 462 -35.25 -28.45 5.44
C LEU A 462 -35.91 -29.63 4.70
N SER A 463 -37.25 -29.67 4.69
CA SER A 463 -38.06 -30.73 4.07
C SER A 463 -37.85 -30.87 2.56
N MET A 464 -37.35 -29.81 1.92
CA MET A 464 -37.05 -29.73 0.48
C MET A 464 -35.55 -29.72 0.16
N VAL A 465 -34.69 -30.01 1.14
CA VAL A 465 -33.22 -29.95 1.00
C VAL A 465 -32.62 -31.33 1.27
N ALA A 466 -31.83 -31.84 0.32
CA ALA A 466 -31.09 -33.09 0.49
C ALA A 466 -29.87 -32.91 1.40
N SER A 467 -29.51 -33.96 2.15
CA SER A 467 -28.32 -33.98 3.00
C SER A 467 -27.20 -34.74 2.31
N MET A 468 -26.02 -34.14 2.19
CA MET A 468 -24.82 -34.82 1.73
C MET A 468 -24.09 -35.47 2.91
N LEU A 469 -23.72 -36.74 2.73
CA LEU A 469 -22.99 -37.53 3.71
C LEU A 469 -21.48 -37.20 3.66
N ALA A 470 -20.79 -37.44 4.77
CA ALA A 470 -19.33 -37.35 4.84
C ALA A 470 -18.75 -38.72 4.48
N VAL A 471 -18.25 -38.88 3.25
CA VAL A 471 -17.83 -40.17 2.68
C VAL A 471 -16.31 -40.40 2.72
N ASP A 472 -15.52 -39.34 2.91
CA ASP A 472 -14.04 -39.36 2.88
C ASP A 472 -13.41 -39.09 4.26
N GLY A 473 -14.22 -39.16 5.33
CA GLY A 473 -13.81 -38.76 6.67
C GLY A 473 -13.61 -37.24 6.82
N ARG A 474 -14.04 -36.42 5.86
CA ARG A 474 -14.05 -34.96 5.98
C ARG A 474 -15.49 -34.46 6.01
N LEU A 475 -15.76 -33.48 6.85
CA LEU A 475 -17.06 -32.80 6.90
C LEU A 475 -16.88 -31.32 6.62
N GLU A 476 -17.41 -30.84 5.50
CA GLU A 476 -17.55 -29.41 5.21
C GLU A 476 -18.98 -28.97 5.54
N LEU A 477 -19.22 -28.62 6.79
CA LEU A 477 -20.55 -28.24 7.25
C LEU A 477 -21.04 -27.00 6.50
N VAL A 478 -22.31 -27.05 6.08
CA VAL A 478 -23.00 -25.93 5.45
C VAL A 478 -22.84 -24.62 6.25
N PRO A 479 -22.52 -23.48 5.61
CA PRO A 479 -22.43 -22.21 6.30
C PRO A 479 -23.74 -21.83 7.00
N LEU A 480 -23.65 -21.49 8.28
CA LEU A 480 -24.76 -21.10 9.13
C LEU A 480 -24.85 -19.57 9.18
N VAL A 481 -25.96 -19.00 8.74
CA VAL A 481 -26.20 -17.56 8.69
C VAL A 481 -27.23 -17.18 9.75
N PHE A 482 -26.82 -16.37 10.72
CA PHE A 482 -27.65 -15.83 11.79
C PHE A 482 -28.01 -14.38 11.48
N GLY A 483 -29.27 -14.00 11.66
CA GLY A 483 -29.73 -12.61 11.54
C GLY A 483 -29.92 -11.94 12.89
N MET A 484 -30.01 -10.60 12.89
CA MET A 484 -30.40 -9.80 14.07
C MET A 484 -31.90 -9.99 14.38
N ALA A 485 -32.27 -11.17 14.84
CA ALA A 485 -33.62 -11.50 15.26
C ALA A 485 -33.72 -11.56 16.79
N GLU A 486 -34.95 -11.67 17.31
CA GLU A 486 -35.19 -11.82 18.75
C GLU A 486 -34.41 -13.02 19.32
N GLY A 487 -33.66 -12.76 20.40
CA GLY A 487 -32.80 -13.73 21.06
C GLY A 487 -31.38 -13.82 20.51
N PHE A 488 -30.95 -12.99 19.56
CA PHE A 488 -29.53 -12.83 19.23
C PHE A 488 -28.81 -12.02 20.32
N PRO A 489 -27.58 -12.38 20.74
CA PRO A 489 -26.74 -13.49 20.25
C PRO A 489 -26.97 -14.84 20.95
N ASP A 490 -27.76 -14.90 22.02
CA ASP A 490 -27.95 -16.11 22.85
C ASP A 490 -28.44 -17.34 22.06
N ALA A 491 -29.31 -17.14 21.07
CA ALA A 491 -29.79 -18.20 20.19
C ALA A 491 -28.67 -18.77 19.30
N MET A 492 -27.72 -17.95 18.87
CA MET A 492 -26.52 -18.39 18.17
C MET A 492 -25.61 -19.18 19.11
N HIS A 493 -25.39 -18.66 20.33
CA HIS A 493 -24.58 -19.35 21.34
C HIS A 493 -25.12 -20.74 21.66
N SER A 494 -26.42 -20.84 21.91
CA SER A 494 -27.09 -22.11 22.19
C SER A 494 -26.99 -23.07 21.00
N LEU A 495 -27.19 -22.61 19.76
CA LEU A 495 -27.10 -23.49 18.60
C LEU A 495 -25.68 -24.02 18.38
N VAL A 496 -24.65 -23.19 18.57
CA VAL A 496 -23.25 -23.61 18.39
C VAL A 496 -22.82 -24.58 19.49
N ALA A 497 -23.30 -24.40 20.73
CA ALA A 497 -23.07 -25.36 21.80
C ALA A 497 -23.70 -26.73 21.46
N ASP A 498 -24.98 -26.74 21.07
CA ASP A 498 -25.65 -27.98 20.63
C ASP A 498 -24.97 -28.60 19.40
N LEU A 499 -24.45 -27.77 18.49
CA LEU A 499 -23.71 -28.20 17.31
C LEU A 499 -22.39 -28.87 17.70
N ALA A 500 -21.67 -28.34 18.69
CA ALA A 500 -20.44 -28.95 19.19
C ALA A 500 -20.72 -30.35 19.78
N ASP A 501 -21.80 -30.50 20.53
CA ASP A 501 -22.22 -31.80 21.08
C ASP A 501 -22.63 -32.79 19.98
N ALA A 502 -23.45 -32.34 19.02
CA ALA A 502 -23.84 -33.16 17.87
C ALA A 502 -22.63 -33.57 17.01
N LEU A 503 -21.70 -32.65 16.78
CA LEU A 503 -20.48 -32.90 16.02
C LEU A 503 -19.57 -33.90 16.75
N ALA A 504 -19.45 -33.84 18.07
CA ALA A 504 -18.69 -34.81 18.85
C ALA A 504 -19.20 -36.25 18.66
N HIS A 505 -20.51 -36.43 18.56
CA HIS A 505 -21.11 -37.72 18.21
C HIS A 505 -20.78 -38.15 16.77
N ASP A 506 -20.86 -37.21 15.82
CA ASP A 506 -20.64 -37.50 14.40
C ASP A 506 -19.17 -37.79 14.09
N ILE A 507 -18.22 -37.14 14.79
CA ILE A 507 -16.79 -37.45 14.70
C ILE A 507 -16.52 -38.92 14.99
N LEU A 508 -17.13 -39.47 16.04
CA LEU A 508 -16.96 -40.88 16.41
C LEU A 508 -17.71 -41.82 15.46
N LYS A 509 -18.94 -41.45 15.08
CA LYS A 509 -19.82 -42.30 14.28
C LYS A 509 -19.40 -42.39 12.81
N LEU A 510 -18.91 -41.29 12.25
CA LEU A 510 -18.53 -41.15 10.84
C LEU A 510 -17.00 -41.18 10.65
N GLU A 511 -16.24 -41.43 11.72
CA GLU A 511 -14.78 -41.46 11.72
C GLU A 511 -14.14 -40.20 11.09
N LEU A 512 -14.69 -39.03 11.43
CA LEU A 512 -14.25 -37.76 10.86
C LEU A 512 -12.81 -37.45 11.30
N ARG A 513 -11.96 -37.13 10.32
CA ARG A 513 -10.56 -36.74 10.49
C ARG A 513 -10.35 -35.25 10.37
N ASP A 514 -11.18 -34.58 9.58
CA ASP A 514 -11.16 -33.14 9.39
C ASP A 514 -12.57 -32.57 9.32
N VAL A 515 -12.77 -31.40 9.92
CA VAL A 515 -14.05 -30.69 9.90
C VAL A 515 -13.81 -29.23 9.53
N ALA A 516 -14.68 -28.69 8.68
CA ALA A 516 -14.77 -27.29 8.35
C ALA A 516 -16.19 -26.80 8.63
N LEU A 517 -16.33 -25.61 9.20
CA LEU A 517 -17.62 -24.97 9.45
C LEU A 517 -17.50 -23.46 9.32
N THR A 518 -18.58 -22.80 8.93
CA THR A 518 -18.61 -21.35 8.79
C THR A 518 -19.83 -20.77 9.47
N LEU A 519 -19.62 -19.77 10.32
CA LEU A 519 -20.65 -19.01 11.01
C LEU A 519 -20.66 -17.59 10.44
N ILE A 520 -21.84 -17.09 10.06
CA ILE A 520 -22.00 -15.77 9.47
C ILE A 520 -23.05 -15.01 10.28
N TRP A 521 -22.73 -13.79 10.73
CA TRP A 521 -23.68 -12.95 11.44
C TRP A 521 -23.45 -11.46 11.15
N PRO A 522 -24.49 -10.62 11.24
CA PRO A 522 -24.38 -9.18 11.07
C PRO A 522 -23.83 -8.50 12.32
N HIS A 523 -23.04 -7.45 12.12
CA HIS A 523 -22.69 -6.45 13.11
C HIS A 523 -22.70 -5.07 12.42
N GLY A 524 -23.70 -4.23 12.77
CA GLY A 524 -23.96 -2.99 12.01
C GLY A 524 -24.34 -3.28 10.56
N ASN A 525 -23.64 -2.64 9.61
CA ASN A 525 -23.85 -2.82 8.17
C ASN A 525 -22.90 -3.86 7.54
N LEU A 526 -22.20 -4.64 8.38
CA LEU A 526 -21.25 -5.64 7.96
C LEU A 526 -21.74 -7.04 8.35
N LEU A 527 -21.49 -8.02 7.49
CA LEU A 527 -21.52 -9.43 7.83
C LEU A 527 -20.11 -9.88 8.23
N THR A 528 -20.01 -10.48 9.40
CA THR A 528 -18.82 -11.18 9.86
C THR A 528 -18.96 -12.65 9.50
N SER A 529 -18.01 -13.19 8.74
CA SER A 529 -17.82 -14.61 8.51
C SER A 529 -16.68 -15.11 9.38
N LEU A 530 -16.94 -16.13 10.19
CA LEU A 530 -15.95 -16.88 10.94
C LEU A 530 -15.95 -18.31 10.43
N SER A 531 -14.92 -18.66 9.67
CA SER A 531 -14.71 -20.01 9.16
C SER A 531 -13.64 -20.72 9.97
N ILE A 532 -13.91 -21.95 10.40
CA ILE A 532 -13.03 -22.75 11.24
C ILE A 532 -12.80 -24.07 10.53
N ARG A 533 -11.54 -24.48 10.36
CA ARG A 533 -11.13 -25.74 9.75
C ARG A 533 -10.09 -26.42 10.61
N GLY A 534 -10.19 -27.72 10.81
CA GLY A 534 -9.14 -28.46 11.50
C GLY A 534 -9.49 -29.88 11.88
N THR A 535 -8.59 -30.47 12.65
CA THR A 535 -8.80 -31.79 13.25
C THR A 535 -9.86 -31.73 14.36
N PRO A 536 -10.63 -32.81 14.58
CA PRO A 536 -11.76 -32.86 15.50
C PRO A 536 -11.51 -32.28 16.91
N ARG A 537 -10.39 -32.66 17.54
CA ARG A 537 -10.13 -32.31 18.96
C ARG A 537 -9.97 -30.81 19.19
N PRO A 538 -9.03 -30.09 18.55
CA PRO A 538 -8.88 -28.65 18.75
C PRO A 538 -10.10 -27.87 18.25
N LEU A 539 -10.76 -28.31 17.17
CA LEU A 539 -11.96 -27.68 16.65
C LEU A 539 -13.13 -27.74 17.64
N LEU A 540 -13.43 -28.91 18.20
CA LEU A 540 -14.48 -29.05 19.22
C LEU A 540 -14.20 -28.19 20.46
N LYS A 541 -12.95 -28.19 20.93
CA LYS A 541 -12.55 -27.35 22.06
C LYS A 541 -12.74 -25.86 21.76
N LEU A 542 -12.44 -25.42 20.53
CA LEU A 542 -12.69 -24.04 20.13
C LEU A 542 -14.18 -23.74 20.13
N LEU A 543 -15.02 -24.58 19.53
CA LEU A 543 -16.48 -24.40 19.50
C LEU A 543 -17.08 -24.28 20.90
N GLN A 544 -16.67 -25.14 21.83
CA GLN A 544 -17.16 -25.14 23.21
C GLN A 544 -16.85 -23.85 23.98
N LYS A 545 -15.72 -23.19 23.68
CA LYS A 545 -15.33 -21.92 24.29
C LYS A 545 -15.53 -20.71 23.37
N LEU A 546 -16.14 -20.89 22.20
CA LEU A 546 -16.10 -19.89 21.14
C LEU A 546 -16.65 -18.55 21.61
N PHE A 547 -17.81 -18.55 22.27
CA PHE A 547 -18.44 -17.31 22.74
C PHE A 547 -17.93 -16.81 24.10
N VAL A 548 -16.93 -17.49 24.66
CA VAL A 548 -16.09 -16.91 25.72
C VAL A 548 -15.02 -15.99 25.12
N VAL A 549 -14.55 -16.31 23.91
CA VAL A 549 -13.48 -15.56 23.22
C VAL A 549 -13.99 -14.62 22.13
N VAL A 550 -15.13 -14.92 21.51
CA VAL A 550 -15.81 -14.12 20.49
C VAL A 550 -17.08 -13.53 21.07
N ASN A 551 -17.22 -12.21 21.04
CA ASN A 551 -18.48 -11.56 21.35
C ASN A 551 -19.17 -11.17 20.04
N ALA A 552 -20.23 -11.89 19.66
CA ALA A 552 -20.97 -11.67 18.41
C ALA A 552 -21.70 -10.32 18.36
N SER A 553 -21.88 -9.64 19.49
CA SER A 553 -22.46 -8.29 19.56
C SER A 553 -21.42 -7.17 19.45
N GLU A 554 -20.13 -7.50 19.39
CA GLU A 554 -19.03 -6.54 19.25
C GLU A 554 -18.35 -6.70 17.88
N PRO A 555 -17.69 -5.63 17.37
CA PRO A 555 -16.95 -5.71 16.12
C PRO A 555 -15.78 -6.70 16.23
N ALA A 556 -15.39 -7.30 15.10
CA ALA A 556 -14.35 -8.31 15.03
C ALA A 556 -13.01 -7.84 15.60
N SER A 557 -12.72 -6.55 15.46
CA SER A 557 -11.54 -5.91 16.06
C SER A 557 -11.44 -6.02 17.57
N LYS A 558 -12.53 -6.28 18.30
CA LYS A 558 -12.52 -6.41 19.77
C LYS A 558 -12.14 -7.79 20.27
N TRP A 559 -12.28 -8.82 19.44
CA TRP A 559 -12.09 -10.21 19.89
C TRP A 559 -11.08 -11.01 19.06
N ILE A 560 -10.63 -10.50 17.90
CA ILE A 560 -9.74 -11.25 17.00
C ILE A 560 -8.42 -11.69 17.66
N GLU A 561 -7.88 -10.89 18.58
CA GLU A 561 -6.64 -11.24 19.31
C GLU A 561 -6.88 -12.38 20.32
N ALA A 562 -8.02 -12.36 21.02
CA ALA A 562 -8.42 -13.42 21.94
C ALA A 562 -8.66 -14.73 21.19
N LEU A 563 -9.30 -14.65 20.01
CA LEU A 563 -9.48 -15.78 19.11
C LEU A 563 -8.14 -16.33 18.62
N ALA A 564 -7.21 -15.48 18.17
CA ALA A 564 -5.88 -15.90 17.74
C ALA A 564 -5.08 -16.58 18.85
N THR A 565 -5.16 -16.05 20.07
CA THR A 565 -4.56 -16.67 21.26
C THR A 565 -5.17 -18.05 21.50
N ALA A 566 -6.50 -18.17 21.45
CA ALA A 566 -7.19 -19.43 21.63
C ALA A 566 -6.83 -20.48 20.58
N VAL A 567 -6.67 -20.08 19.30
CA VAL A 567 -6.23 -20.98 18.22
C VAL A 567 -4.81 -21.49 18.49
N ARG A 568 -3.87 -20.59 18.81
CA ARG A 568 -2.48 -20.94 19.14
C ARG A 568 -2.35 -21.90 20.32
N GLU A 569 -3.16 -21.72 21.36
CA GLU A 569 -3.18 -22.61 22.52
C GLU A 569 -3.74 -24.00 22.20
N LEU A 570 -4.72 -24.08 21.30
CA LEU A 570 -5.42 -25.32 20.98
C LEU A 570 -4.66 -26.19 19.98
N ALA A 571 -3.95 -25.58 19.04
CA ALA A 571 -3.16 -26.25 18.03
C ALA A 571 -1.87 -25.47 17.77
N PRO A 572 -0.90 -25.49 18.70
CA PRO A 572 0.37 -24.80 18.51
C PRO A 572 1.12 -25.42 17.33
N GLN A 573 1.60 -24.60 16.41
CA GLN A 573 2.32 -25.04 15.22
C GLN A 573 3.65 -24.30 15.10
N SER A 574 4.70 -25.01 14.70
CA SER A 574 6.00 -24.42 14.39
C SER A 574 6.11 -23.91 12.95
N LYS A 575 5.18 -24.31 12.08
CA LYS A 575 5.11 -23.92 10.66
C LYS A 575 3.71 -23.40 10.35
N GLU A 576 3.63 -22.46 9.40
CA GLU A 576 2.37 -21.87 8.96
C GLU A 576 1.58 -22.82 8.05
N ASP A 577 0.24 -22.72 8.08
CA ASP A 577 -0.66 -23.44 7.17
C ASP A 577 -0.82 -22.67 5.85
N HIS A 578 -0.41 -23.23 4.72
CA HIS A 578 -0.53 -22.55 3.42
C HIS A 578 -1.82 -22.88 2.67
N ASP A 579 -2.67 -23.76 3.20
CA ASP A 579 -3.91 -24.15 2.55
C ASP A 579 -4.98 -23.05 2.73
N LEU A 580 -5.20 -22.27 1.67
CA LEU A 580 -6.21 -21.21 1.61
C LEU A 580 -7.45 -21.62 0.79
N HIS A 581 -7.72 -22.93 0.65
CA HIS A 581 -8.83 -23.40 -0.16
C HIS A 581 -10.18 -22.85 0.35
N GLY A 582 -10.99 -22.32 -0.58
CA GLY A 582 -12.30 -21.71 -0.29
C GLY A 582 -12.28 -20.24 0.10
N ILE A 583 -11.09 -19.61 0.26
CA ILE A 583 -10.98 -18.28 0.87
C ILE A 583 -11.69 -17.17 0.08
N LEU A 584 -11.78 -17.32 -1.25
CA LEU A 584 -12.51 -16.40 -2.12
C LEU A 584 -14.02 -16.40 -1.84
N ASP A 585 -14.56 -17.52 -1.35
CA ASP A 585 -15.96 -17.66 -0.93
C ASP A 585 -16.18 -17.24 0.53
N GLY A 586 -15.15 -16.71 1.20
CA GLY A 586 -15.25 -16.29 2.60
C GLY A 586 -15.18 -17.43 3.62
N ARG A 587 -14.65 -18.59 3.23
CA ARG A 587 -14.61 -19.80 4.05
C ARG A 587 -13.32 -20.59 3.88
N LEU A 588 -13.04 -21.45 4.83
CA LEU A 588 -12.02 -22.50 4.71
C LEU A 588 -12.75 -23.78 4.33
N SER A 589 -12.40 -24.33 3.17
CA SER A 589 -12.92 -25.61 2.68
C SER A 589 -11.79 -26.63 2.54
N PHE A 590 -12.16 -27.85 2.14
CA PHE A 590 -11.20 -28.89 1.78
C PHE A 590 -11.17 -29.04 0.27
N GLU A 591 -9.98 -29.12 -0.31
CA GLU A 591 -9.86 -29.58 -1.69
C GLU A 591 -10.25 -31.07 -1.73
N ARG A 592 -11.31 -31.36 -2.48
CA ARG A 592 -11.77 -32.72 -2.76
C ARG A 592 -11.53 -33.01 -4.23
N GLY A 593 -10.88 -34.14 -4.51
CA GLY A 593 -10.82 -34.67 -5.88
C GLY A 593 -12.18 -35.21 -6.33
N ASP A 594 -12.19 -36.04 -7.38
CA ASP A 594 -13.38 -36.78 -7.80
C ASP A 594 -13.76 -37.82 -6.74
N VAL A 595 -14.65 -37.41 -5.82
CA VAL A 595 -15.22 -38.26 -4.77
C VAL A 595 -16.71 -38.39 -5.02
N ASP A 596 -17.23 -39.61 -5.02
CA ASP A 596 -18.67 -39.87 -5.17
C ASP A 596 -19.43 -39.21 -4.01
N ALA A 597 -20.39 -38.35 -4.34
CA ALA A 597 -21.24 -37.71 -3.34
C ALA A 597 -22.46 -38.58 -3.03
N GLU A 598 -22.64 -38.95 -1.76
CA GLU A 598 -23.85 -39.63 -1.31
C GLU A 598 -24.88 -38.63 -0.76
N LEU A 599 -26.08 -38.64 -1.33
CA LEU A 599 -27.18 -37.74 -0.98
C LEU A 599 -28.36 -38.49 -0.36
N VAL A 600 -28.84 -38.01 0.78
CA VAL A 600 -30.05 -38.48 1.44
C VAL A 600 -31.19 -37.50 1.17
N PHE A 601 -32.22 -37.99 0.48
CA PHE A 601 -33.40 -37.21 0.11
C PHE A 601 -34.51 -37.35 1.16
N PRO A 602 -35.04 -36.23 1.71
CA PRO A 602 -36.25 -36.27 2.51
C PRO A 602 -37.46 -36.74 1.68
N LYS A 603 -38.42 -37.39 2.35
CA LYS A 603 -39.64 -37.93 1.69
C LYS A 603 -40.35 -36.91 0.82
N SER A 604 -40.56 -35.69 1.33
CA SER A 604 -41.21 -34.59 0.62
C SER A 604 -40.46 -34.16 -0.64
N LEU A 605 -39.12 -34.12 -0.60
CA LEU A 605 -38.30 -33.87 -1.78
C LEU A 605 -38.39 -35.04 -2.78
N THR A 606 -38.29 -36.28 -2.29
CA THR A 606 -38.43 -37.48 -3.13
C THR A 606 -39.78 -37.54 -3.84
N GLU A 607 -40.88 -37.25 -3.13
CA GLU A 607 -42.23 -37.21 -3.69
C GLU A 607 -42.37 -36.13 -4.77
N LYS A 608 -41.81 -34.93 -4.55
CA LYS A 608 -41.78 -33.86 -5.56
C LYS A 608 -40.98 -34.27 -6.78
N LEU A 609 -39.79 -34.84 -6.59
CA LEU A 609 -38.93 -35.25 -7.70
C LEU A 609 -39.58 -36.40 -8.51
N LYS A 610 -40.21 -37.36 -7.83
CA LYS A 610 -41.01 -38.41 -8.49
C LYS A 610 -42.22 -37.86 -9.23
N GLY A 611 -42.96 -36.94 -8.63
CA GLY A 611 -44.12 -36.29 -9.26
C GLY A 611 -43.77 -35.51 -10.54
N ASN A 612 -42.52 -35.05 -10.65
CA ASN A 612 -41.99 -34.40 -11.85
C ASN A 612 -41.36 -35.37 -12.86
N GLY A 613 -41.44 -36.69 -12.64
CA GLY A 613 -40.90 -37.72 -13.55
C GLY A 613 -39.38 -37.94 -13.45
N LEU A 614 -38.72 -37.42 -12.41
CA LEU A 614 -37.24 -37.33 -12.31
C LEU A 614 -36.55 -38.55 -11.69
N PHE A 615 -37.32 -39.43 -11.04
CA PHE A 615 -36.85 -40.72 -10.54
C PHE A 615 -37.75 -41.82 -11.09
N GLY A 616 -37.28 -42.54 -12.11
CA GLY A 616 -37.89 -43.79 -12.58
C GLY A 616 -37.73 -44.90 -11.54
N ILE A 617 -38.68 -45.85 -11.53
CA ILE A 617 -38.67 -47.05 -10.68
C ILE A 617 -37.48 -47.94 -11.04
#